data_AF-A0A1Q7RVW2-F1
#
_entry.id   AF-A0A1Q7RVW2-F1
#
_cell.length_a   1.000
_cell.length_b   1.000
_cell.length_c   1.000
_cell.angle_alpha   90.00
_cell.angle_beta   90.00
_cell.angle_gamma   90.00
#
_symmetry.space_group_name_H-M   'P 1'
#
loop_
_entity.id
_entity.type
_entity.pdbx_description
1 polymer ?
#
loop_
_entity_poly.entity_id
_entity_poly.type
_entity_poly.pdbx_seq_one_letter_code
_entity_poly.pdbx_strand_id
1 'polypeptide(L)'
;MASLVDALARPLPPLQRAPRALAEALIEAAHVAMATRQRELHAFSYPNPDDVLLVDVDRGVRLAFVGILPGFRLPLEGYYAFLALKNGIPVAYGGGWELFGTLDFAVNVFASFRQGESAFLATELLRAYRRIFGMRTIVVDRYQLGHESAEALRSGAFYFYHRLGFRPRDPAVLRVLEAEQSKIAADRSYRSPIPILKRLAGAEVYLALPGGHREPEKRLRATDVSGLIARLIARDFGGDRGVAVRESTARARRELGVTGWTAWPTAERRAFAQLSLVAALIGDLETWPSVERRRLVRVFRAKGRGSERTYANLLDSHRWLRRSLEALVT
;
A
#
# COMPACT_ATOMS: atom_id res chain seq x y z
N MET A 1 -1.82 15.37 -23.75
CA MET A 1 -1.33 15.13 -22.37
C MET A 1 -0.55 13.82 -22.38
N ALA A 2 0.62 13.78 -21.73
CA ALA A 2 1.33 12.51 -21.53
C ALA A 2 0.45 11.57 -20.68
N SER A 3 0.52 10.27 -20.93
CA SER A 3 -0.24 9.31 -20.13
C SER A 3 0.24 9.34 -18.68
N LEU A 4 -0.60 8.90 -17.73
CA LEU A 4 -0.16 8.75 -16.33
C LEU A 4 1.05 7.79 -16.25
N VAL A 5 1.11 6.75 -17.08
CA VAL A 5 2.26 5.82 -17.14
C VAL A 5 3.55 6.56 -17.49
N ASP A 6 3.51 7.45 -18.48
CA ASP A 6 4.67 8.27 -18.87
C ASP A 6 5.05 9.24 -17.76
N ALA A 7 4.07 9.88 -17.11
CA ALA A 7 4.31 10.78 -15.99
C ALA A 7 4.98 10.06 -14.81
N LEU A 8 4.57 8.82 -14.54
CA LEU A 8 5.16 7.97 -13.51
C LEU A 8 6.58 7.51 -13.85
N ALA A 9 6.99 7.52 -15.12
CA ALA A 9 8.35 7.20 -15.53
C ALA A 9 9.31 8.40 -15.42
N ARG A 10 8.78 9.62 -15.29
CA ARG A 10 9.61 10.83 -15.19
C ARG A 10 10.32 10.91 -13.84
N PRO A 11 11.56 11.43 -13.81
CA PRO A 11 12.28 11.69 -12.56
C PRO A 11 11.46 12.59 -11.65
N LEU A 12 11.36 12.23 -10.37
CA LEU A 12 10.80 13.09 -9.31
C LEU A 12 11.95 13.82 -8.60
N PRO A 13 11.75 15.04 -8.08
CA PRO A 13 12.70 15.64 -7.15
C PRO A 13 13.08 14.67 -6.01
N PRO A 14 14.29 14.76 -5.45
CA PRO A 14 14.75 13.82 -4.44
C PRO A 14 13.82 13.75 -3.24
N LEU A 15 13.40 12.53 -2.87
CA LEU A 15 12.77 12.29 -1.58
C LEU A 15 13.80 12.49 -0.48
N GLN A 16 13.49 13.39 0.45
CA GLN A 16 14.34 13.71 1.58
C GLN A 16 13.71 13.21 2.87
N ARG A 17 14.54 12.86 3.86
CA ARG A 17 14.04 12.62 5.21
C ARG A 17 13.78 13.97 5.87
N ALA A 18 12.61 14.16 6.46
CA ALA A 18 12.31 15.38 7.19
C ALA A 18 13.26 15.53 8.39
N PRO A 19 13.81 16.73 8.65
CA PRO A 19 14.39 17.05 9.94
C PRO A 19 13.38 16.80 11.06
N ARG A 20 13.85 16.38 12.24
CA ARG A 20 12.99 15.92 13.35
C ARG A 20 11.87 16.90 13.71
N ALA A 21 12.20 18.18 13.93
CA ALA A 21 11.21 19.20 14.27
C ALA A 21 10.15 19.41 13.18
N LEU A 22 10.54 19.32 11.90
CA LEU A 22 9.60 19.41 10.79
C LEU A 22 8.72 18.16 10.68
N ALA A 23 9.29 16.97 10.93
CA ALA A 23 8.54 15.73 10.97
C ALA A 23 7.42 15.79 12.02
N GLU A 24 7.75 16.24 13.23
CA GLU A 24 6.79 16.41 14.32
C GLU A 24 5.72 17.44 13.96
N ALA A 25 6.10 18.61 13.43
CA ALA A 25 5.13 19.63 13.00
C ALA A 25 4.17 19.13 11.91
N LEU A 26 4.65 18.31 10.96
CA LEU A 26 3.81 17.73 9.91
C LEU A 26 2.88 16.63 10.43
N ILE A 27 3.31 15.86 11.42
CA ILE A 27 2.48 14.87 12.11
C ILE A 27 1.35 15.59 12.86
N GLU A 28 1.66 16.64 13.62
CA GLU A 28 0.64 17.46 14.30
C GLU A 28 -0.33 18.11 13.29
N ALA A 29 0.18 18.64 12.18
CA ALA A 29 -0.68 19.17 11.12
C ALA A 29 -1.61 18.10 10.53
N ALA A 30 -1.12 16.87 10.38
CA ALA A 30 -1.94 15.75 9.95
C ALA A 30 -3.03 15.41 10.98
N HIS A 31 -2.68 15.36 12.27
CA HIS A 31 -3.65 15.13 13.35
C HIS A 31 -4.75 16.18 13.37
N VAL A 32 -4.40 17.47 13.33
CA VAL A 32 -5.38 18.57 13.31
C VAL A 32 -6.26 18.51 12.06
N ALA A 33 -5.66 18.25 10.90
CA ALA A 33 -6.41 18.13 9.65
C ALA A 33 -7.41 16.96 9.67
N MET A 34 -7.06 15.86 10.35
CA MET A 34 -7.89 14.66 10.47
C MET A 34 -8.98 14.80 11.55
N ALA A 35 -8.62 15.31 12.73
CA ALA A 35 -9.53 15.45 13.87
C ALA A 35 -10.73 16.35 13.55
N THR A 36 -10.49 17.46 12.84
CA THR A 36 -11.55 18.38 12.38
C THR A 36 -12.57 17.75 11.42
N ARG A 37 -12.32 16.53 10.95
CA ARG A 37 -13.17 15.77 10.02
C ARG A 37 -13.59 14.41 10.55
N GLN A 38 -13.27 14.10 11.81
CA GLN A 38 -13.50 12.79 12.42
C GLN A 38 -12.94 11.65 11.57
N ARG A 39 -11.73 11.86 11.03
CA ARG A 39 -11.00 10.87 10.24
C ARG A 39 -9.80 10.39 11.03
N GLU A 40 -9.36 9.20 10.70
CA GLU A 40 -8.15 8.59 11.24
C GLU A 40 -7.45 7.84 10.11
N LEU A 41 -6.11 7.81 10.15
CA LEU A 41 -5.30 6.88 9.37
C LEU A 41 -4.31 6.21 10.32
N HIS A 42 -4.12 4.90 10.16
CA HIS A 42 -3.29 4.10 11.06
C HIS A 42 -1.86 4.65 11.25
N ALA A 43 -1.21 5.15 10.19
CA ALA A 43 0.11 5.77 10.33
C ALA A 43 0.11 7.16 10.95
N PHE A 44 -1.02 7.86 10.97
CA PHE A 44 -1.14 9.07 11.78
C PHE A 44 -1.42 8.72 13.24
N SER A 45 -2.09 7.62 13.55
CA SER A 45 -2.29 7.16 14.94
C SER A 45 -1.01 6.63 15.59
N TYR A 46 -0.13 6.02 14.80
CA TYR A 46 1.16 5.50 15.26
C TYR A 46 2.34 6.01 14.43
N PRO A 47 2.53 7.34 14.35
CA PRO A 47 3.47 7.95 13.44
C PRO A 47 4.90 7.68 13.92
N ASN A 48 5.78 7.31 12.99
CA ASN A 48 7.20 7.29 13.25
C ASN A 48 7.82 8.64 12.81
N PRO A 49 8.11 9.56 13.74
CA PRO A 49 8.77 10.83 13.42
C PRO A 49 10.17 10.66 12.81
N ASP A 50 10.81 9.51 13.03
CA ASP A 50 12.07 9.21 12.35
C ASP A 50 11.84 8.73 10.91
N ASP A 51 10.62 8.46 10.45
CA ASP A 51 10.33 7.95 9.11
C ASP A 51 9.32 8.83 8.39
N VAL A 52 9.63 10.12 8.33
CA VAL A 52 8.89 11.09 7.53
C VAL A 52 9.71 11.45 6.29
N LEU A 53 9.13 11.20 5.12
CA LEU A 53 9.73 11.54 3.83
C LEU A 53 9.03 12.75 3.23
N LEU A 54 9.79 13.65 2.62
CA LEU A 54 9.31 14.87 1.98
C LEU A 54 9.72 14.90 0.52
N VAL A 55 8.84 15.46 -0.29
CA VAL A 55 9.18 15.92 -1.63
C VAL A 55 8.40 17.20 -1.93
N ASP A 56 9.13 18.20 -2.40
CA ASP A 56 8.56 19.41 -2.98
C ASP A 56 8.43 19.21 -4.48
N VAL A 57 7.22 19.40 -4.99
CA VAL A 57 6.89 19.30 -6.41
C VAL A 57 6.37 20.64 -6.92
N ASP A 58 6.11 20.73 -8.22
CA ASP A 58 5.69 21.97 -8.85
C ASP A 58 4.44 22.59 -8.21
N ARG A 59 4.24 23.88 -8.51
CA ARG A 59 3.05 24.65 -8.10
C ARG A 59 2.91 24.77 -6.58
N GLY A 60 4.02 24.80 -5.84
CA GLY A 60 4.00 25.01 -4.39
C GLY A 60 3.37 23.86 -3.61
N VAL A 61 3.44 22.63 -4.13
CA VAL A 61 2.94 21.44 -3.44
C VAL A 61 4.08 20.74 -2.72
N ARG A 62 3.88 20.47 -1.43
CA ARG A 62 4.73 19.60 -0.61
C ARG A 62 3.97 18.33 -0.27
N LEU A 63 4.59 17.18 -0.50
CA LEU A 63 4.06 15.89 -0.10
C LEU A 63 4.87 15.36 1.08
N ALA A 64 4.20 15.13 2.21
CA ALA A 64 4.78 14.49 3.38
C ALA A 64 4.25 13.07 3.49
N PHE A 65 5.14 12.09 3.61
CA PHE A 65 4.83 10.67 3.79
C PHE A 65 5.25 10.24 5.19
N VAL A 66 4.30 9.78 6.00
CA VAL A 66 4.51 9.41 7.40
C VAL A 66 4.48 7.89 7.52
N GLY A 67 5.61 7.30 7.91
CA GLY A 67 5.74 5.87 8.19
C GLY A 67 5.23 5.51 9.58
N ILE A 68 5.11 4.21 9.85
CA ILE A 68 4.55 3.70 11.11
C ILE A 68 5.66 3.26 12.06
N LEU A 69 5.46 3.49 13.37
CA LEU A 69 6.32 2.95 14.43
C LEU A 69 6.45 1.42 14.30
N PRO A 70 7.66 0.83 14.41
CA PRO A 70 7.88 -0.59 14.13
C PRO A 70 6.91 -1.58 14.80
N GLY A 71 6.50 -1.30 16.05
CA GLY A 71 5.58 -2.18 16.80
C GLY A 71 4.12 -2.14 16.34
N PHE A 72 3.75 -1.18 15.48
CA PHE A 72 2.39 -0.93 15.01
C PHE A 72 2.23 -1.12 13.50
N ARG A 73 3.30 -1.49 12.77
CA ARG A 73 3.24 -1.67 11.32
C ARG A 73 2.22 -2.73 10.91
N LEU A 74 1.72 -2.62 9.68
CA LEU A 74 0.86 -3.65 9.09
C LEU A 74 1.58 -5.01 9.07
N PRO A 75 0.90 -6.16 9.17
CA PRO A 75 1.56 -7.46 9.34
C PRO A 75 2.58 -7.80 8.25
N LEU A 76 2.25 -7.53 6.98
CA LEU A 76 3.10 -7.88 5.84
C LEU A 76 3.40 -6.69 4.92
N GLU A 77 2.47 -5.77 4.75
CA GLU A 77 2.61 -4.67 3.81
C GLU A 77 3.59 -3.60 4.33
N GLY A 78 4.28 -2.91 3.43
CA GLY A 78 4.89 -1.63 3.73
C GLY A 78 3.85 -0.52 3.61
N TYR A 79 3.84 0.47 4.51
CA TYR A 79 2.80 1.51 4.51
C TYR A 79 3.38 2.90 4.76
N TYR A 80 2.95 3.88 3.95
CA TYR A 80 3.05 5.29 4.30
C TYR A 80 1.66 5.93 4.18
N ALA A 81 1.28 6.73 5.18
CA ALA A 81 0.23 7.73 4.98
C ALA A 81 0.86 8.96 4.33
N PHE A 82 0.05 9.80 3.69
CA PHE A 82 0.52 11.10 3.23
C PHE A 82 -0.38 12.24 3.69
N LEU A 83 0.24 13.40 3.84
CA LEU A 83 -0.40 14.71 3.89
C LEU A 83 0.17 15.55 2.73
N ALA A 84 -0.70 16.03 1.85
CA ALA A 84 -0.33 16.95 0.78
C ALA A 84 -0.66 18.37 1.22
N LEU A 85 0.31 19.26 1.09
CA LEU A 85 0.18 20.68 1.42
C LEU A 85 0.36 21.52 0.16
N LYS A 86 -0.48 22.54 -0.02
CA LYS A 86 -0.35 23.57 -1.06
C LYS A 86 -0.01 24.88 -0.37
N ASN A 87 1.18 25.42 -0.62
CA ASN A 87 1.69 26.62 0.04
C ASN A 87 1.55 26.56 1.59
N GLY A 88 1.82 25.38 2.17
CA GLY A 88 1.71 25.13 3.62
C GLY A 88 0.30 24.78 4.12
N ILE A 89 -0.74 24.84 3.29
CA ILE A 89 -2.12 24.50 3.67
C ILE A 89 -2.39 23.04 3.35
N PRO A 90 -2.87 22.20 4.30
CA PRO A 90 -3.30 20.83 4.01
C PRO A 90 -4.44 20.81 2.99
N VAL A 91 -4.26 20.08 1.87
CA VAL A 91 -5.26 19.98 0.78
C VAL A 91 -5.73 18.56 0.52
N ALA A 92 -4.91 17.56 0.81
CA ALA A 92 -5.26 16.15 0.61
C ALA A 92 -4.54 15.26 1.62
N TYR A 93 -5.10 14.07 1.83
CA TYR A 93 -4.57 13.04 2.70
C TYR A 93 -4.91 11.65 2.16
N GLY A 94 -4.24 10.63 2.66
CA GLY A 94 -4.52 9.25 2.28
C GLY A 94 -3.36 8.35 2.61
N GLY A 95 -3.27 7.22 1.93
CA GLY A 95 -2.22 6.24 2.19
C GLY A 95 -2.00 5.32 1.01
N GLY A 96 -0.84 4.68 1.04
CA GLY A 96 -0.46 3.65 0.09
C GLY A 96 0.20 2.52 0.85
N TRP A 97 -0.29 1.30 0.62
CA TRP A 97 0.33 0.09 1.13
C TRP A 97 0.80 -0.80 0.01
N GLU A 98 2.04 -1.28 0.16
CA GLU A 98 2.72 -2.05 -0.85
C GLU A 98 2.94 -3.49 -0.41
N LEU A 99 2.72 -4.40 -1.35
CA LEU A 99 3.09 -5.80 -1.26
C LEU A 99 3.57 -6.32 -2.62
N PHE A 100 4.82 -6.77 -2.71
CA PHE A 100 5.46 -7.35 -3.90
C PHE A 100 5.29 -6.51 -5.18
N GLY A 101 5.42 -5.20 -5.01
CA GLY A 101 5.34 -4.14 -5.99
C GLY A 101 3.95 -3.88 -6.54
N THR A 102 2.92 -4.28 -5.78
CA THR A 102 1.57 -3.79 -5.95
C THR A 102 1.26 -2.78 -4.86
N LEU A 103 0.84 -1.59 -5.26
CA LEU A 103 0.39 -0.53 -4.36
C LEU A 103 -1.14 -0.49 -4.35
N ASP A 104 -1.74 -0.72 -3.20
CA ASP A 104 -3.12 -0.33 -2.96
C ASP A 104 -3.13 1.16 -2.54
N PHE A 105 -3.85 1.99 -3.29
CA PHE A 105 -3.79 3.44 -3.21
C PHE A 105 -5.14 4.04 -2.81
N ALA A 106 -5.11 4.89 -1.79
CA ALA A 106 -6.25 5.67 -1.34
C ALA A 106 -5.87 7.16 -1.23
N VAL A 107 -6.65 8.03 -1.89
CA VAL A 107 -6.46 9.49 -1.84
C VAL A 107 -7.79 10.18 -1.58
N ASN A 108 -7.74 11.13 -0.65
CA ASN A 108 -8.85 12.02 -0.33
C ASN A 108 -8.38 13.46 -0.47
N VAL A 109 -8.98 14.20 -1.40
CA VAL A 109 -8.84 15.66 -1.48
C VAL A 109 -9.93 16.29 -0.63
N PHE A 110 -9.58 17.24 0.23
CA PHE A 110 -10.59 17.92 1.05
C PHE A 110 -11.57 18.68 0.16
N ALA A 111 -12.84 18.72 0.60
CA ALA A 111 -13.94 19.25 -0.20
C ALA A 111 -13.66 20.63 -0.82
N SER A 112 -13.08 21.55 -0.02
CA SER A 112 -12.72 22.92 -0.44
C SER A 112 -11.69 22.99 -1.58
N PHE A 113 -10.96 21.90 -1.86
CA PHE A 113 -9.92 21.83 -2.89
C PHE A 113 -10.26 20.84 -4.02
N ARG A 114 -11.47 20.28 -4.04
CA ARG A 114 -11.93 19.41 -5.13
C ARG A 114 -12.19 20.21 -6.41
N GLN A 115 -12.21 19.53 -7.56
CA GLN A 115 -12.42 20.10 -8.89
C GLN A 115 -11.30 21.04 -9.41
N GLY A 116 -10.27 21.31 -8.61
CA GLY A 116 -9.05 21.97 -9.04
C GLY A 116 -8.00 20.97 -9.53
N GLU A 117 -6.91 20.87 -8.78
CA GLU A 117 -5.70 20.14 -9.17
C GLU A 117 -5.68 18.67 -8.76
N SER A 118 -6.84 18.02 -8.57
CA SER A 118 -6.92 16.63 -8.07
C SER A 118 -6.13 15.63 -8.92
N ALA A 119 -6.17 15.76 -10.25
CA ALA A 119 -5.42 14.90 -11.15
C ALA A 119 -3.91 15.12 -11.06
N PHE A 120 -3.48 16.38 -10.89
CA PHE A 120 -2.08 16.72 -10.66
C PHE A 120 -1.59 16.16 -9.32
N LEU A 121 -2.33 16.40 -8.22
CA LEU A 121 -2.00 15.85 -6.91
C LEU A 121 -1.91 14.32 -6.92
N ALA A 122 -2.90 13.63 -7.50
CA ALA A 122 -2.86 12.17 -7.61
C ALA A 122 -1.65 11.68 -8.42
N THR A 123 -1.29 12.39 -9.51
CA THR A 123 -0.12 12.06 -10.33
C THR A 123 1.18 12.21 -9.52
N GLU A 124 1.37 13.33 -8.83
CA GLU A 124 2.58 13.57 -8.02
C GLU A 124 2.68 12.62 -6.83
N LEU A 125 1.56 12.29 -6.18
CA LEU A 125 1.49 11.28 -5.12
C LEU A 125 1.93 9.90 -5.64
N LEU A 126 1.42 9.48 -6.80
CA LEU A 126 1.80 8.20 -7.40
C LEU A 126 3.27 8.21 -7.88
N ARG A 127 3.80 9.34 -8.37
CA ARG A 127 5.25 9.48 -8.70
C ARG A 127 6.11 9.31 -7.44
N ALA A 128 5.70 9.92 -6.34
CA ALA A 128 6.37 9.79 -5.04
C ALA A 128 6.30 8.36 -4.50
N TYR A 129 5.12 7.73 -4.48
CA TYR A 129 5.00 6.32 -4.10
C TYR A 129 5.86 5.41 -4.98
N ARG A 130 5.98 5.69 -6.28
CA ARG A 130 6.86 4.91 -7.18
C ARG A 130 8.31 5.06 -6.80
N ARG A 131 8.74 6.24 -6.38
CA ARG A 131 10.11 6.45 -5.90
C ARG A 131 10.35 5.82 -4.52
N ILE A 132 9.33 5.76 -3.66
CA ILE A 132 9.38 5.11 -2.34
C ILE A 132 9.49 3.59 -2.50
N PHE A 133 8.50 2.98 -3.15
CA PHE A 133 8.27 1.54 -3.16
C PHE A 133 8.68 0.82 -4.44
N GLY A 134 8.92 1.53 -5.55
CA GLY A 134 9.21 0.89 -6.84
C GLY A 134 8.05 0.06 -7.39
N MET A 135 6.80 0.37 -6.99
CA MET A 135 5.64 -0.40 -7.42
C MET A 135 5.46 -0.38 -8.95
N ARG A 136 4.86 -1.46 -9.46
CA ARG A 136 4.62 -1.71 -10.89
C ARG A 136 3.15 -1.97 -11.19
N THR A 137 2.36 -2.23 -10.16
CA THR A 137 0.90 -2.33 -10.24
C THR A 137 0.32 -1.36 -9.22
N ILE A 138 -0.71 -0.61 -9.59
CA ILE A 138 -1.47 0.22 -8.65
C ILE A 138 -2.92 -0.24 -8.68
N VAL A 139 -3.51 -0.35 -7.50
CA VAL A 139 -4.89 -0.80 -7.30
C VAL A 139 -5.66 0.28 -6.54
N VAL A 140 -6.90 0.49 -6.96
CA VAL A 140 -7.85 1.31 -6.22
C VAL A 140 -9.03 0.43 -5.83
N ASP A 141 -9.24 0.31 -4.52
CA ASP A 141 -10.30 -0.51 -3.94
C ASP A 141 -11.71 0.04 -4.25
N ARG A 142 -12.70 -0.87 -4.24
CA ARG A 142 -14.12 -0.58 -4.49
C ARG A 142 -14.67 0.55 -3.61
N TYR A 143 -14.25 0.66 -2.34
CA TYR A 143 -14.71 1.72 -1.43
C TYR A 143 -14.30 3.10 -1.93
N GLN A 144 -13.05 3.24 -2.43
CA GLN A 144 -12.55 4.48 -3.01
C GLN A 144 -13.28 4.87 -4.31
N LEU A 145 -13.88 3.89 -4.99
CA LEU A 145 -14.65 4.10 -6.22
C LEU A 145 -16.12 4.43 -5.96
N GLY A 146 -16.63 4.15 -4.76
CA GLY A 146 -18.02 4.43 -4.39
C GLY A 146 -18.80 3.25 -3.80
N HIS A 147 -18.22 2.07 -3.65
CA HIS A 147 -18.87 0.98 -2.92
C HIS A 147 -19.08 1.38 -1.47
N GLU A 148 -20.33 1.39 -1.01
CA GLU A 148 -20.71 1.86 0.33
C GLU A 148 -20.30 3.31 0.67
N SER A 149 -19.87 4.09 -0.33
CA SER A 149 -19.46 5.49 -0.19
C SER A 149 -20.26 6.38 -1.12
N ALA A 150 -21.35 6.94 -0.60
CA ALA A 150 -22.20 7.87 -1.35
C ALA A 150 -21.44 9.15 -1.75
N GLU A 151 -20.46 9.57 -0.96
CA GLU A 151 -19.58 10.68 -1.27
C GLU A 151 -18.71 10.41 -2.50
N ALA A 152 -18.04 9.25 -2.54
CA ALA A 152 -17.18 8.88 -3.67
C ALA A 152 -18.00 8.70 -4.97
N LEU A 153 -19.20 8.11 -4.90
CA LEU A 153 -20.12 8.03 -6.03
C LEU A 153 -20.47 9.42 -6.59
N ARG A 154 -20.90 10.35 -5.73
CA ARG A 154 -21.25 11.72 -6.15
C ARG A 154 -20.07 12.50 -6.71
N SER A 155 -18.86 12.21 -6.25
CA SER A 155 -17.64 12.84 -6.76
C SER A 155 -17.22 12.36 -8.16
N GLY A 156 -17.80 11.25 -8.64
CA GLY A 156 -17.40 10.63 -9.91
C GLY A 156 -16.05 9.93 -9.84
N ALA A 157 -15.66 9.40 -8.67
CA ALA A 157 -14.35 8.80 -8.41
C ALA A 157 -13.98 7.71 -9.43
N PHE A 158 -14.91 6.83 -9.80
CA PHE A 158 -14.69 5.83 -10.84
C PHE A 158 -14.20 6.44 -12.16
N TYR A 159 -14.89 7.46 -12.67
CA TYR A 159 -14.50 8.13 -13.91
C TYR A 159 -13.22 8.93 -13.77
N PHE A 160 -12.91 9.46 -12.59
CA PHE A 160 -11.63 10.10 -12.30
C PHE A 160 -10.47 9.13 -12.53
N TYR A 161 -10.48 7.96 -11.87
CA TYR A 161 -9.43 6.95 -12.06
C TYR A 161 -9.43 6.37 -13.47
N HIS A 162 -10.61 6.14 -14.07
CA HIS A 162 -10.69 5.67 -15.44
C HIS A 162 -10.02 6.65 -16.44
N ARG A 163 -10.23 7.96 -16.29
CA ARG A 163 -9.56 8.97 -17.13
C ARG A 163 -8.04 9.01 -16.92
N LEU A 164 -7.58 8.68 -15.72
CA LEU A 164 -6.15 8.53 -15.42
C LEU A 164 -5.52 7.26 -16.01
N GLY A 165 -6.31 6.36 -16.58
CA GLY A 165 -5.83 5.13 -17.23
C GLY A 165 -6.08 3.85 -16.43
N PHE A 166 -6.69 3.93 -15.25
CA PHE A 166 -7.07 2.74 -14.49
C PHE A 166 -8.19 1.97 -15.18
N ARG A 167 -8.15 0.64 -15.16
CA ARG A 167 -9.13 -0.21 -15.82
C ARG A 167 -9.64 -1.31 -14.88
N PRO A 168 -10.95 -1.61 -14.89
CA PRO A 168 -11.47 -2.79 -14.21
C PRO A 168 -11.06 -4.06 -14.96
N ARG A 169 -11.07 -5.19 -14.26
CA ARG A 169 -10.84 -6.54 -14.83
C ARG A 169 -12.07 -7.43 -14.77
N ASP A 170 -13.05 -7.06 -13.96
CA ASP A 170 -14.31 -7.81 -13.82
C ASP A 170 -15.15 -7.69 -15.11
N PRO A 171 -15.54 -8.82 -15.74
CA PRO A 171 -16.31 -8.82 -16.99
C PRO A 171 -17.69 -8.15 -16.86
N ALA A 172 -18.35 -8.23 -15.70
CA ALA A 172 -19.64 -7.59 -15.49
C ALA A 172 -19.50 -6.08 -15.40
N VAL A 173 -18.44 -5.58 -14.74
CA VAL A 173 -18.12 -4.14 -14.70
C VAL A 173 -17.75 -3.62 -16.08
N LEU A 174 -16.97 -4.38 -16.87
CA LEU A 174 -16.59 -4.00 -18.24
C LEU A 174 -17.81 -3.81 -19.15
N ARG A 175 -18.78 -4.74 -19.12
CA ARG A 175 -20.03 -4.59 -19.89
C ARG A 175 -20.81 -3.32 -19.53
N VAL A 176 -20.85 -2.97 -18.25
CA VAL A 176 -21.50 -1.72 -17.79
C VAL A 176 -20.73 -0.50 -18.30
N LEU A 177 -19.40 -0.54 -18.21
CA LEU A 177 -18.54 0.54 -18.67
C LEU A 177 -18.70 0.81 -20.17
N GLU A 178 -18.71 -0.23 -21.00
CA GLU A 178 -18.91 -0.11 -22.45
C GLU A 178 -20.27 0.52 -22.79
N ALA A 179 -21.34 0.04 -22.16
CA ALA A 179 -22.68 0.60 -22.36
C ALA A 179 -22.75 2.09 -21.98
N GLU A 180 -22.12 2.48 -20.87
CA GLU A 180 -22.10 3.88 -20.43
C GLU A 180 -21.20 4.75 -21.31
N GLN A 181 -20.07 4.24 -21.79
CA GLN A 181 -19.21 4.96 -22.72
C GLN A 181 -19.93 5.28 -24.03
N SER A 182 -20.72 4.35 -24.57
CA SER A 182 -21.54 4.59 -25.75
C SER A 182 -22.57 5.71 -25.54
N LYS A 183 -23.21 5.77 -24.37
CA LYS A 183 -24.15 6.85 -24.02
C LYS A 183 -23.44 8.20 -23.87
N ILE A 184 -22.29 8.24 -23.18
CA ILE A 184 -21.48 9.45 -23.01
C ILE A 184 -20.93 9.96 -24.36
N ALA A 185 -20.62 9.05 -25.28
CA ALA A 185 -20.17 9.40 -26.62
C ALA A 185 -21.29 10.00 -27.46
N ALA A 186 -22.51 9.45 -27.36
CA ALA A 186 -23.70 9.94 -28.05
C ALA A 186 -24.21 11.28 -27.49
N ASP A 187 -24.11 11.48 -26.17
CA ASP A 187 -24.51 12.71 -25.49
C ASP A 187 -23.47 13.12 -24.44
N ARG A 188 -22.77 14.23 -24.72
CA ARG A 188 -21.74 14.79 -23.81
C ARG A 188 -22.33 15.35 -22.51
N SER A 189 -23.62 15.68 -22.49
CA SER A 189 -24.34 16.17 -21.31
C SER A 189 -24.78 15.02 -20.38
N TYR A 190 -24.86 13.78 -20.91
CA TYR A 190 -25.24 12.60 -20.16
C TYR A 190 -24.37 12.39 -18.91
N ARG A 191 -25.01 12.01 -17.80
CA ARG A 191 -24.36 11.62 -16.56
C ARG A 191 -24.92 10.28 -16.12
N SER A 192 -24.04 9.32 -15.88
CA SER A 192 -24.40 8.01 -15.36
C SER A 192 -25.13 8.15 -14.02
N PRO A 193 -26.33 7.58 -13.88
CA PRO A 193 -27.08 7.69 -12.65
C PRO A 193 -26.43 6.85 -11.53
N ILE A 194 -26.70 7.21 -10.27
CA ILE A 194 -26.10 6.57 -9.08
C ILE A 194 -26.16 5.03 -9.10
N PRO A 195 -27.27 4.36 -9.48
CA PRO A 195 -27.30 2.91 -9.54
C PRO A 195 -26.27 2.31 -10.50
N ILE A 196 -25.96 3.00 -11.60
CA ILE A 196 -24.94 2.57 -12.55
C ILE A 196 -23.54 2.81 -12.00
N LEU A 197 -23.30 3.96 -11.35
CA LEU A 197 -22.04 4.22 -10.67
C LEU A 197 -21.73 3.18 -9.58
N LYS A 198 -22.75 2.70 -8.84
CA LYS A 198 -22.60 1.59 -7.88
C LYS A 198 -22.13 0.31 -8.56
N ARG A 199 -22.65 -0.01 -9.75
CA ARG A 199 -22.22 -1.19 -10.53
C ARG A 199 -20.79 -1.02 -11.05
N LEU A 200 -20.43 0.17 -11.52
CA LEU A 200 -19.07 0.48 -11.95
C LEU A 200 -18.06 0.38 -10.80
N ALA A 201 -18.44 0.83 -9.61
CA ALA A 201 -17.65 0.71 -8.38
C ALA A 201 -17.71 -0.71 -7.76
N GLY A 202 -18.30 -1.70 -8.45
CA GLY A 202 -18.46 -3.06 -7.94
C GLY A 202 -17.16 -3.87 -7.88
N ALA A 203 -16.11 -3.44 -8.58
CA ALA A 203 -14.81 -4.11 -8.60
C ALA A 203 -13.66 -3.09 -8.50
N GLU A 204 -12.49 -3.59 -8.10
CA GLU A 204 -11.23 -2.85 -8.10
C GLU A 204 -10.86 -2.40 -9.53
N VAL A 205 -10.12 -1.30 -9.63
CA VAL A 205 -9.50 -0.85 -10.89
C VAL A 205 -7.99 -0.81 -10.76
N TYR A 206 -7.32 -1.04 -11.89
CA TYR A 206 -5.88 -1.33 -11.92
C TYR A 206 -5.16 -0.42 -12.92
N LEU A 207 -3.96 0.01 -12.56
CA LEU A 207 -2.98 0.59 -13.48
C LEU A 207 -1.72 -0.27 -13.45
N ALA A 208 -1.42 -0.92 -14.58
CA ALA A 208 -0.19 -1.69 -14.75
C ALA A 208 0.88 -0.83 -15.42
N LEU A 209 2.08 -0.82 -14.83
CA LEU A 209 3.28 -0.21 -15.37
C LEU A 209 4.15 -1.29 -16.03
N PRO A 210 5.21 -0.92 -16.80
CA PRO A 210 6.16 -1.90 -17.31
C PRO A 210 6.71 -2.81 -16.20
N GLY A 211 6.62 -4.13 -16.40
CA GLY A 211 6.99 -5.13 -15.39
C GLY A 211 5.93 -5.40 -14.30
N GLY A 212 4.74 -4.82 -14.43
CA GLY A 212 3.60 -5.07 -13.55
C GLY A 212 3.01 -6.48 -13.67
N HIS A 213 2.14 -6.82 -12.74
CA HIS A 213 1.46 -8.12 -12.73
C HIS A 213 0.53 -8.24 -13.96
N ARG A 214 0.57 -9.38 -14.66
CA ARG A 214 -0.26 -9.60 -15.87
C ARG A 214 -1.75 -9.66 -15.54
N GLU A 215 -2.08 -10.33 -14.44
CA GLU A 215 -3.44 -10.54 -13.92
C GLU A 215 -3.53 -9.93 -12.52
N PRO A 216 -3.48 -8.59 -12.37
CA PRO A 216 -3.36 -7.93 -11.07
C PRO A 216 -4.54 -8.21 -10.11
N GLU A 217 -5.66 -8.70 -10.63
CA GLU A 217 -6.80 -9.22 -9.87
C GLU A 217 -6.48 -10.51 -9.09
N LYS A 218 -5.54 -11.33 -9.60
CA LYS A 218 -5.02 -12.55 -8.97
C LYS A 218 -3.78 -12.31 -8.11
N ARG A 219 -3.44 -11.04 -7.85
CA ARG A 219 -2.27 -10.70 -7.01
C ARG A 219 -2.40 -11.35 -5.63
N LEU A 220 -1.26 -11.70 -5.05
CA LEU A 220 -1.19 -12.07 -3.64
C LEU A 220 -1.60 -10.87 -2.78
N ARG A 221 -2.53 -11.07 -1.85
CA ARG A 221 -2.95 -10.08 -0.85
C ARG A 221 -2.47 -10.53 0.54
N ALA A 222 -2.23 -9.57 1.43
CA ALA A 222 -1.89 -9.92 2.82
C ALA A 222 -3.02 -10.66 3.54
N THR A 223 -4.27 -10.46 3.13
CA THR A 223 -5.44 -11.22 3.61
C THR A 223 -5.36 -12.69 3.25
N ASP A 224 -4.80 -13.04 2.09
CA ASP A 224 -4.64 -14.42 1.66
C ASP A 224 -3.62 -15.14 2.54
N VAL A 225 -2.48 -14.49 2.77
CA VAL A 225 -1.43 -14.97 3.69
C VAL A 225 -1.97 -15.07 5.13
N SER A 226 -2.77 -14.10 5.57
CA SER A 226 -3.40 -14.12 6.89
C SER A 226 -4.36 -15.31 7.05
N GLY A 227 -5.14 -15.62 6.00
CA GLY A 227 -6.00 -16.80 5.97
C GLY A 227 -5.23 -18.12 6.03
N LEU A 228 -4.10 -18.20 5.32
CA LEU A 228 -3.20 -19.36 5.40
C LEU A 228 -2.62 -19.55 6.81
N ILE A 229 -2.16 -18.46 7.44
CA ILE A 229 -1.64 -18.48 8.81
C ILE A 229 -2.75 -18.90 9.80
N ALA A 230 -3.96 -18.39 9.66
CA ALA A 230 -5.08 -18.76 10.52
C ALA A 230 -5.37 -20.26 10.44
N ARG A 231 -5.37 -20.84 9.22
CA ARG A 231 -5.53 -22.28 9.02
C ARG A 231 -4.38 -23.09 9.63
N LEU A 232 -3.14 -22.64 9.48
CA LEU A 232 -1.97 -23.26 10.10
C LEU A 232 -2.08 -23.27 11.64
N ILE A 233 -2.46 -22.14 12.25
CA ILE A 233 -2.62 -22.03 13.71
C ILE A 233 -3.74 -22.96 14.21
N ALA A 234 -4.87 -23.00 13.50
CA ALA A 234 -5.99 -23.86 13.88
C ALA A 234 -5.61 -25.36 13.79
N ARG A 235 -4.95 -25.76 12.70
CA ARG A 235 -4.60 -27.17 12.42
C ARG A 235 -3.47 -27.68 13.33
N ASP A 236 -2.39 -26.93 13.44
CA ASP A 236 -1.14 -27.44 14.03
C ASP A 236 -0.97 -27.05 15.50
N PHE A 237 -1.70 -26.03 15.96
CA PHE A 237 -1.53 -25.45 17.30
C PHE A 237 -2.85 -25.32 18.07
N GLY A 238 -3.93 -25.97 17.60
CA GLY A 238 -5.23 -25.94 18.27
C GLY A 238 -5.83 -24.54 18.44
N GLY A 239 -5.44 -23.59 17.59
CA GLY A 239 -5.87 -22.19 17.70
C GLY A 239 -5.00 -21.29 18.59
N ASP A 240 -4.00 -21.84 19.29
CA ASP A 240 -3.14 -21.03 20.17
C ASP A 240 -2.06 -20.27 19.37
N ARG A 241 -2.32 -18.98 19.15
CA ARG A 241 -1.38 -18.09 18.45
C ARG A 241 -0.07 -17.88 19.21
N GLY A 242 -0.10 -17.87 20.54
CA GLY A 242 1.09 -17.64 21.36
C GLY A 242 2.08 -18.78 21.23
N VAL A 243 1.58 -20.02 21.30
CA VAL A 243 2.34 -21.24 21.04
C VAL A 243 2.84 -21.25 19.60
N ALA A 244 1.96 -21.00 18.62
CA ALA A 244 2.33 -21.00 17.21
C ALA A 244 3.48 -20.03 16.88
N VAL A 245 3.43 -18.80 17.41
CA VAL A 245 4.51 -17.81 17.24
C VAL A 245 5.81 -18.31 17.87
N ARG A 246 5.76 -18.83 19.11
CA ARG A 246 6.95 -19.29 19.83
C ARG A 246 7.65 -20.43 19.09
N GLU A 247 6.90 -21.44 18.67
CA GLU A 247 7.44 -22.62 17.99
C GLU A 247 7.89 -22.30 16.56
N SER A 248 7.10 -21.52 15.82
CA SER A 248 7.49 -21.04 14.48
C SER A 248 8.75 -20.18 14.53
N THR A 249 8.92 -19.37 15.58
CA THR A 249 10.14 -18.57 15.78
C THR A 249 11.35 -19.47 16.02
N ALA A 250 11.23 -20.49 16.86
CA ALA A 250 12.32 -21.44 17.12
C ALA A 250 12.71 -22.21 15.84
N ARG A 251 11.73 -22.67 15.08
CA ARG A 251 11.91 -23.34 13.79
C ARG A 251 12.59 -22.42 12.77
N ALA A 252 12.02 -21.23 12.53
CA ALA A 252 12.56 -20.27 11.57
C ALA A 252 14.00 -19.84 11.92
N ARG A 253 14.33 -19.70 13.21
CA ARG A 253 15.71 -19.40 13.63
C ARG A 253 16.69 -20.50 13.22
N ARG A 254 16.32 -21.77 13.38
CA ARG A 254 17.15 -22.92 12.96
C ARG A 254 17.30 -22.96 11.45
N GLU A 255 16.19 -22.94 10.72
CA GLU A 255 16.18 -23.07 9.26
C GLU A 255 16.91 -21.92 8.55
N LEU A 256 16.80 -20.70 9.11
CA LEU A 256 17.45 -19.50 8.59
C LEU A 256 18.87 -19.25 9.13
N GLY A 257 19.37 -20.11 10.04
CA GLY A 257 20.70 -19.97 10.63
C GLY A 257 20.89 -18.70 11.47
N VAL A 258 19.85 -18.26 12.19
CA VAL A 258 19.88 -17.05 13.00
C VAL A 258 20.58 -17.31 14.34
N THR A 259 21.79 -16.77 14.48
CA THR A 259 22.58 -16.74 15.71
C THR A 259 22.49 -15.37 16.40
N GLY A 260 22.80 -15.29 17.70
CA GLY A 260 22.84 -14.02 18.43
C GLY A 260 21.47 -13.32 18.60
N TRP A 261 20.36 -14.05 18.44
CA TRP A 261 19.00 -13.53 18.50
C TRP A 261 18.71 -12.64 19.73
N THR A 262 19.21 -13.02 20.90
CA THR A 262 19.00 -12.30 22.16
C THR A 262 19.62 -10.91 22.16
N ALA A 263 20.68 -10.70 21.38
CA ALA A 263 21.34 -9.41 21.23
C ALA A 263 20.63 -8.45 20.25
N TRP A 264 19.63 -8.93 19.49
CA TRP A 264 18.89 -8.08 18.57
C TRP A 264 17.99 -7.09 19.33
N PRO A 265 17.75 -5.87 18.81
CA PRO A 265 16.78 -4.96 19.38
C PRO A 265 15.39 -5.59 19.54
N THR A 266 14.66 -5.21 20.59
CA THR A 266 13.34 -5.78 20.92
C THR A 266 12.36 -5.69 19.74
N ALA A 267 12.34 -4.58 19.01
CA ALA A 267 11.48 -4.39 17.85
C ALA A 267 11.81 -5.37 16.70
N GLU A 268 13.09 -5.63 16.44
CA GLU A 268 13.51 -6.62 15.43
C GLU A 268 13.15 -8.04 15.84
N ARG A 269 13.33 -8.39 17.13
CA ARG A 269 12.93 -9.72 17.65
C ARG A 269 11.41 -9.93 17.52
N ARG A 270 10.61 -8.93 17.90
CA ARG A 270 9.14 -8.99 17.78
C ARG A 270 8.71 -9.15 16.33
N ALA A 271 9.28 -8.36 15.43
CA ALA A 271 8.93 -8.40 14.02
C ALA A 271 9.29 -9.74 13.37
N PHE A 272 10.48 -10.27 13.64
CA PHE A 272 10.85 -11.59 13.15
C PHE A 272 9.98 -12.69 13.75
N ALA A 273 9.61 -12.62 15.04
CA ALA A 273 8.71 -13.62 15.63
C ALA A 273 7.34 -13.60 14.96
N GLN A 274 6.78 -12.42 14.69
CA GLN A 274 5.51 -12.29 13.96
C GLN A 274 5.62 -12.84 12.52
N LEU A 275 6.68 -12.50 11.81
CA LEU A 275 6.92 -12.97 10.43
C LEU A 275 7.36 -14.44 10.36
N SER A 276 7.75 -15.07 11.46
CA SER A 276 8.06 -16.51 11.48
C SER A 276 6.86 -17.38 11.13
N LEU A 277 5.63 -16.88 11.35
CA LEU A 277 4.41 -17.55 10.91
C LEU A 277 4.31 -17.57 9.37
N VAL A 278 4.81 -16.53 8.70
CA VAL A 278 4.92 -16.51 7.23
C VAL A 278 5.97 -17.51 6.77
N ALA A 279 7.12 -17.58 7.47
CA ALA A 279 8.15 -18.59 7.18
C ALA A 279 7.63 -20.03 7.39
N ALA A 280 6.78 -20.26 8.40
CA ALA A 280 6.21 -21.57 8.69
C ALA A 280 5.27 -22.08 7.57
N LEU A 281 4.76 -21.20 6.69
CA LEU A 281 4.01 -21.61 5.50
C LEU A 281 4.90 -22.26 4.43
N ILE A 282 6.21 -22.09 4.51
CA ILE A 282 7.18 -22.51 3.49
C ILE A 282 7.81 -23.83 3.94
N GLY A 283 7.30 -24.94 3.42
CA GLY A 283 7.73 -26.28 3.84
C GLY A 283 9.19 -26.62 3.53
N ASP A 284 9.75 -26.02 2.48
CA ASP A 284 11.09 -26.32 1.95
C ASP A 284 12.15 -25.26 2.31
N LEU A 285 11.87 -24.38 3.28
CA LEU A 285 12.69 -23.21 3.60
C LEU A 285 14.17 -23.55 3.90
N GLU A 286 14.44 -24.70 4.51
CA GLU A 286 15.79 -25.15 4.83
C GLU A 286 16.64 -25.51 3.60
N THR A 287 15.98 -25.89 2.50
CA THR A 287 16.62 -26.26 1.23
C THR A 287 17.01 -25.05 0.39
N TRP A 288 16.49 -23.87 0.74
CA TRP A 288 16.76 -22.64 0.01
C TRP A 288 18.27 -22.29 0.01
N PRO A 289 18.77 -21.69 -1.09
CA PRO A 289 20.12 -21.18 -1.14
C PRO A 289 20.43 -20.30 0.07
N SER A 290 21.63 -20.46 0.65
CA SER A 290 22.01 -19.75 1.88
C SER A 290 21.95 -18.22 1.73
N VAL A 291 22.19 -17.71 0.53
CA VAL A 291 22.05 -16.28 0.18
C VAL A 291 20.61 -15.80 0.33
N GLU A 292 19.63 -16.58 -0.11
CA GLU A 292 18.20 -16.23 -0.03
C GLU A 292 17.70 -16.31 1.41
N ARG A 293 18.10 -17.33 2.19
CA ARG A 293 17.80 -17.37 3.62
C ARG A 293 18.36 -16.15 4.38
N ARG A 294 19.60 -15.74 4.09
CA ARG A 294 20.19 -14.49 4.64
C ARG A 294 19.44 -13.23 4.18
N ARG A 295 18.90 -13.21 2.96
CA ARG A 295 18.02 -12.11 2.48
C ARG A 295 16.71 -12.10 3.25
N LEU A 296 16.08 -13.25 3.49
CA LEU A 296 14.84 -13.34 4.27
C LEU A 296 15.00 -12.83 5.70
N VAL A 297 16.11 -13.19 6.36
CA VAL A 297 16.43 -12.64 7.70
C VAL A 297 16.52 -11.12 7.66
N ARG A 298 17.12 -10.53 6.61
CA ARG A 298 17.18 -9.08 6.45
C ARG A 298 15.79 -8.45 6.26
N VAL A 299 14.90 -9.07 5.48
CA VAL A 299 13.51 -8.64 5.32
C VAL A 299 12.80 -8.64 6.68
N PHE A 300 12.90 -9.72 7.44
CA PHE A 300 12.21 -9.86 8.73
C PHE A 300 12.71 -8.86 9.76
N ARG A 301 14.02 -8.64 9.82
CA ARG A 301 14.62 -7.62 10.70
C ARG A 301 14.22 -6.21 10.28
N ALA A 302 14.17 -5.92 8.98
CA ALA A 302 13.81 -4.60 8.47
C ALA A 302 12.40 -4.17 8.89
N LYS A 303 11.47 -5.12 9.08
CA LYS A 303 10.13 -4.82 9.60
C LYS A 303 10.18 -4.19 11.00
N GLY A 304 11.12 -4.62 11.85
CA GLY A 304 11.36 -4.05 13.18
C GLY A 304 12.28 -2.83 13.21
N ARG A 305 12.81 -2.38 12.07
CA ARG A 305 13.68 -1.20 11.95
C ARG A 305 12.88 0.06 11.60
N GLY A 306 13.51 1.22 11.70
CA GLY A 306 12.83 2.50 11.58
C GLY A 306 12.30 2.90 10.19
N SER A 307 12.48 2.16 9.09
CA SER A 307 12.07 2.61 7.74
C SER A 307 11.14 1.63 7.01
N GLU A 308 9.89 2.05 6.77
CA GLU A 308 8.89 1.32 5.96
C GLU A 308 9.39 1.13 4.53
N ARG A 309 9.99 2.18 3.96
CA ARG A 309 10.60 2.15 2.63
C ARG A 309 11.68 1.07 2.52
N THR A 310 12.55 0.96 3.51
CA THR A 310 13.62 -0.04 3.50
C THR A 310 13.05 -1.45 3.58
N TYR A 311 12.06 -1.67 4.45
CA TYR A 311 11.37 -2.95 4.57
C TYR A 311 10.68 -3.36 3.25
N ALA A 312 9.85 -2.49 2.69
CA ALA A 312 9.09 -2.72 1.46
C ALA A 312 10.01 -3.09 0.29
N ASN A 313 11.09 -2.32 0.07
CA ASN A 313 12.04 -2.59 -1.01
C ASN A 313 12.77 -3.93 -0.84
N LEU A 314 13.11 -4.32 0.40
CA LEU A 314 13.70 -5.63 0.67
C LEU A 314 12.69 -6.75 0.41
N LEU A 315 11.44 -6.57 0.83
CA LEU A 315 10.35 -7.54 0.61
C LEU A 315 10.10 -7.75 -0.89
N ASP A 316 9.91 -6.67 -1.65
CA ASP A 316 9.67 -6.73 -3.10
C ASP A 316 10.82 -7.40 -3.86
N SER A 317 12.06 -7.19 -3.42
CA SER A 317 13.24 -7.82 -4.03
C SER A 317 13.35 -9.32 -3.76
N HIS A 318 12.62 -9.85 -2.77
CA HIS A 318 12.76 -11.23 -2.30
C HIS A 318 11.92 -12.23 -3.12
N ARG A 319 12.39 -12.55 -4.33
CA ARG A 319 11.65 -13.38 -5.31
C ARG A 319 11.28 -14.79 -4.83
N TRP A 320 12.12 -15.44 -4.02
CA TRP A 320 11.84 -16.78 -3.49
C TRP A 320 10.61 -16.78 -2.58
N LEU A 321 10.62 -15.95 -1.54
CA LEU A 321 9.46 -15.69 -0.69
C LEU A 321 8.20 -15.37 -1.49
N ARG A 322 8.28 -14.44 -2.44
CA ARG A 322 7.15 -14.07 -3.28
C ARG A 322 6.55 -15.29 -3.99
N ARG A 323 7.38 -16.05 -4.71
CA ARG A 323 6.95 -17.23 -5.48
C ARG A 323 6.34 -18.31 -4.58
N SER A 324 6.96 -18.56 -3.42
CA SER A 324 6.43 -19.54 -2.46
C SER A 324 5.06 -19.14 -1.93
N LEU A 325 4.85 -17.85 -1.63
CA LEU A 325 3.54 -17.39 -1.18
C LEU A 325 2.49 -17.38 -2.30
N GLU A 326 2.86 -16.96 -3.51
CA GLU A 326 1.96 -17.02 -4.69
C GLU A 326 1.50 -18.47 -4.98
N ALA A 327 2.41 -19.45 -4.85
CA ALA A 327 2.10 -20.86 -5.06
C ALA A 327 1.14 -21.46 -4.01
N LEU A 328 0.98 -20.84 -2.85
CA LEU A 328 0.08 -21.31 -1.78
C LEU A 328 -1.35 -20.76 -1.90
N VAL A 329 -1.55 -19.76 -2.76
CA VAL A 329 -2.84 -19.04 -2.94
C VAL A 329 -3.46 -19.33 -4.30
N THR A 330 -2.69 -19.93 -5.22
CA THR A 330 -3.16 -20.39 -6.53
C THR A 330 -3.89 -21.74 -6.41
#